data_AF-M4ZAH2-F1
#
_entry.id   AF-M4ZAH2-F1
#
_cell.length_a   1.000
_cell.length_b   1.000
_cell.length_c   1.000
_cell.angle_alpha   90.00
_cell.angle_beta   90.00
_cell.angle_gamma   90.00
#
_symmetry.space_group_name_H-M   'P 1'
#
loop_
_entity.id
_entity.type
_entity.pdbx_description
1 polymer ?
#
loop_
_entity_poly.entity_id
_entity_poly.type
_entity_poly.pdbx_seq_one_letter_code
_entity_poly.pdbx_strand_id
1 'polypeptide(L)'
;MIKNCVIRNWRLSCFNGVLLALYFVPAWTVIAFHTMVSPIQGLFERPNIAIALFISDHLHLSGIETVRAAWLLALARLTVAGFFAMFLVLILVPRVRRMAGYVEALSIALGLGSALCFFSMIMAAKVGETQALRLHATELLMLLGTAIVMLVEKPAMQAAPSSASVQPKAMVSATAPGAAASVKF
;
A
#
# COMPACT_ATOMS: atom_id res chain seq x y z
N MET A 1 -12.66 20.34 -21.78
CA MET A 1 -12.34 21.03 -20.50
C MET A 1 -12.07 20.05 -19.32
N ILE A 2 -11.39 18.92 -19.54
CA ILE A 2 -11.25 17.85 -18.51
C ILE A 2 -9.89 17.88 -17.77
N LYS A 3 -8.93 18.72 -18.18
CA LYS A 3 -7.52 18.53 -17.79
C LYS A 3 -7.11 19.06 -16.41
N ASN A 4 -7.83 19.98 -15.76
CA ASN A 4 -7.30 20.68 -14.57
C ASN A 4 -8.02 20.39 -13.24
N CYS A 5 -9.12 19.64 -13.21
CA CYS A 5 -9.85 19.38 -11.96
C CYS A 5 -9.27 18.18 -11.16
N VAL A 6 -8.62 17.22 -11.85
CA VAL A 6 -8.15 15.97 -11.23
C VAL A 6 -6.90 16.17 -10.37
N ILE A 7 -6.02 17.12 -10.73
CA ILE A 7 -4.76 17.38 -10.01
C ILE A 7 -5.01 18.17 -8.71
N ARG A 8 -6.04 19.02 -8.68
CA ARG A 8 -6.26 19.97 -7.57
C ARG A 8 -6.79 19.32 -6.28
N ASN A 9 -7.28 18.08 -6.35
CA ASN A 9 -7.85 17.34 -5.21
C ASN A 9 -7.03 16.09 -4.83
N TRP A 10 -5.80 15.93 -5.32
CA TRP A 10 -4.97 14.82 -4.88
C TRP A 10 -4.47 15.06 -3.46
N ARG A 11 -4.79 14.11 -2.58
CA ARG A 11 -4.21 14.02 -1.24
C ARG A 11 -2.69 13.89 -1.37
N LEU A 12 -1.95 14.60 -0.52
CA LEU A 12 -0.50 14.56 -0.48
C LEU A 12 -0.01 13.12 -0.23
N SER A 13 -0.72 12.36 0.59
CA SER A 13 -0.47 10.92 0.80
C SER A 13 -0.51 10.12 -0.50
N CYS A 14 -1.47 10.37 -1.39
CA CYS A 14 -1.59 9.63 -2.65
C CYS A 14 -0.45 9.98 -3.60
N PHE A 15 -0.11 11.26 -3.68
CA PHE A 15 1.01 11.72 -4.50
C PHE A 15 2.34 11.12 -4.01
N ASN A 16 2.59 11.18 -2.70
CA ASN A 16 3.78 10.59 -2.09
C ASN A 16 3.82 9.07 -2.28
N GLY A 17 2.69 8.39 -2.07
CA GLY A 17 2.58 6.95 -2.31
C GLY A 17 2.89 6.54 -3.75
N VAL A 18 2.50 7.35 -4.74
CA VAL A 18 2.82 7.10 -6.16
C VAL A 18 4.32 7.25 -6.42
N LEU A 19 4.94 8.31 -5.90
CA LEU A 19 6.40 8.49 -6.01
C LEU A 19 7.16 7.34 -5.37
N LEU A 20 6.71 6.92 -4.19
CA LEU A 20 7.26 5.80 -3.45
C LEU A 20 7.14 4.50 -4.25
N ALA A 21 5.96 4.23 -4.81
CA ALA A 21 5.73 3.04 -5.62
C ALA A 21 6.59 3.04 -6.90
N LEU A 22 6.73 4.20 -7.56
CA LEU A 22 7.60 4.34 -8.73
C LEU A 22 9.08 4.11 -8.43
N TYR A 23 9.52 4.31 -7.19
CA TYR A 23 10.87 3.97 -6.75
C TYR A 23 10.99 2.49 -6.34
N PHE A 24 10.15 2.04 -5.41
CA PHE A 24 10.26 0.72 -4.79
C PHE A 24 9.94 -0.42 -5.76
N VAL A 25 8.93 -0.26 -6.64
CA VAL A 25 8.56 -1.31 -7.59
C VAL A 25 9.74 -1.70 -8.48
N PRO A 26 10.37 -0.79 -9.25
CA PRO A 26 11.51 -1.18 -10.07
C PRO A 26 12.73 -1.58 -9.23
N ALA A 27 13.06 -0.84 -8.17
CA ALA A 27 14.25 -1.12 -7.36
C ALA A 27 14.21 -2.52 -6.75
N TRP A 28 13.12 -2.88 -6.06
CA TRP A 28 13.00 -4.16 -5.37
C TRP A 28 12.74 -5.32 -6.32
N THR A 29 12.05 -5.07 -7.43
CA THR A 29 11.83 -6.10 -8.46
C THR A 29 13.15 -6.51 -9.10
N VAL A 30 14.02 -5.56 -9.48
CA VAL A 30 15.34 -5.87 -10.06
C VAL A 30 16.20 -6.67 -9.08
N ILE A 31 16.27 -6.24 -7.81
CA ILE A 31 17.04 -6.95 -6.76
C ILE A 31 16.50 -8.38 -6.56
N ALA A 32 15.18 -8.54 -6.54
CA ALA A 32 14.56 -9.85 -6.40
C ALA A 32 14.81 -10.76 -7.61
N PHE A 33 14.76 -10.22 -8.84
CA PHE A 33 15.10 -10.98 -10.05
C PHE A 33 16.56 -11.44 -10.06
N HIS A 34 17.50 -10.56 -9.68
CA HIS A 34 18.92 -10.94 -9.55
C HIS A 34 19.12 -12.09 -8.55
N THR A 35 18.39 -12.04 -7.43
CA THR A 35 18.41 -13.08 -6.39
C THR A 35 17.72 -14.37 -6.85
N MET A 36 16.68 -14.31 -7.69
CA MET A 36 16.04 -15.50 -8.25
C MET A 36 16.93 -16.21 -9.27
N VAL A 37 17.57 -15.46 -10.16
CA VAL A 37 18.45 -16.03 -11.22
C VAL A 37 19.76 -16.54 -10.62
N SER A 38 20.34 -15.79 -9.67
CA SER A 38 21.61 -16.10 -9.05
C SER A 38 21.53 -15.97 -7.52
N PRO A 39 20.98 -16.97 -6.81
CA PRO A 39 20.67 -16.83 -5.38
C PRO A 39 21.89 -16.60 -4.50
N ILE A 40 23.03 -17.22 -4.81
CA ILE A 40 24.26 -17.01 -4.05
C ILE A 40 24.79 -15.60 -4.32
N GLN A 41 25.04 -15.25 -5.58
CA GLN A 41 25.61 -13.94 -5.94
C GLN A 41 24.69 -12.78 -5.56
N GLY A 42 23.39 -12.90 -5.83
CA GLY A 42 22.39 -11.89 -5.47
C GLY A 42 22.23 -11.69 -3.96
N LEU A 43 22.49 -12.71 -3.14
CA LEU A 43 22.50 -12.58 -1.68
C LEU A 43 23.72 -11.79 -1.18
N PHE A 44 24.85 -11.83 -1.87
CA PHE A 44 26.06 -11.09 -1.52
C PHE A 44 26.17 -9.71 -2.19
N GLU A 45 25.16 -9.29 -2.96
CA GLU A 45 25.12 -7.91 -3.46
C GLU A 45 24.86 -6.90 -2.33
N ARG A 46 25.24 -5.64 -2.57
CA ARG A 46 25.14 -4.53 -1.60
C ARG A 46 23.79 -4.42 -0.86
N PRO A 47 22.61 -4.67 -1.48
CA PRO A 47 21.33 -4.61 -0.78
C PRO A 47 21.08 -5.77 0.20
N ASN A 48 21.87 -6.85 0.12
CA ASN A 48 21.63 -8.12 0.80
C ASN A 48 22.82 -8.59 1.66
N ILE A 49 24.00 -8.00 1.46
CA ILE A 49 25.25 -8.46 2.08
C ILE A 49 25.18 -8.56 3.61
N ALA A 50 24.49 -7.60 4.25
CA ALA A 50 24.27 -7.63 5.69
C ALA A 50 23.44 -8.83 6.16
N ILE A 51 22.40 -9.18 5.40
CA ILE A 51 21.53 -10.33 5.69
C ILE A 51 22.31 -11.62 5.45
N ALA A 52 23.09 -11.68 4.37
CA ALA A 52 23.94 -12.82 4.03
C ALA A 52 24.94 -13.14 5.16
N LEU A 53 25.69 -12.13 5.59
CA LEU A 53 26.68 -12.24 6.66
C LEU A 53 26.01 -12.58 7.99
N PHE A 54 24.88 -11.96 8.32
CA PHE A 54 24.15 -12.28 9.55
C PHE A 54 23.70 -13.74 9.57
N ILE A 55 23.11 -14.23 8.47
CA ILE A 55 22.64 -15.61 8.35
C ILE A 55 23.82 -16.60 8.41
N SER A 56 24.94 -16.27 7.76
CA SER A 56 26.15 -17.10 7.77
C SER A 56 26.75 -17.17 9.19
N ASP A 57 26.93 -16.03 9.84
CA ASP A 57 27.66 -15.92 11.11
C ASP A 57 26.83 -16.30 12.34
N HIS A 58 25.51 -16.12 12.30
CA HIS A 58 24.65 -16.33 13.48
C HIS A 58 23.74 -17.54 13.38
N LEU A 59 23.33 -17.96 12.17
CA LEU A 59 22.47 -19.12 11.98
C LEU A 59 23.23 -20.38 11.51
N HIS A 60 24.52 -20.25 11.17
CA HIS A 60 25.38 -21.33 10.67
C HIS A 60 24.70 -22.17 9.56
N LEU A 61 23.96 -21.50 8.67
CA LEU A 61 23.21 -22.19 7.62
C LEU A 61 24.15 -22.83 6.60
N SER A 62 23.87 -24.08 6.24
CA SER A 62 24.56 -24.75 5.14
C SER A 62 24.30 -24.06 3.80
N GLY A 63 25.13 -24.33 2.79
CA GLY A 63 25.01 -23.70 1.47
C GLY A 63 23.65 -23.87 0.78
N ILE A 64 22.86 -24.90 1.11
CA ILE A 64 21.51 -25.08 0.56
C ILE A 64 20.46 -24.27 1.30
N GLU A 65 20.65 -24.05 2.60
CA GLU A 65 19.75 -23.26 3.44
C GLU A 65 19.93 -21.76 3.19
N THR A 66 21.13 -21.30 2.82
CA THR A 66 21.36 -19.92 2.38
C THR A 66 20.65 -19.62 1.06
N VAL A 67 20.60 -20.57 0.12
CA VAL A 67 19.83 -20.43 -1.13
C VAL A 67 18.33 -20.33 -0.85
N ARG A 68 17.79 -21.15 0.07
CA ARG A 68 16.38 -21.06 0.48
C ARG A 68 16.07 -19.72 1.13
N ALA A 69 16.95 -19.24 2.02
CA ALA A 69 16.82 -17.92 2.63
C ALA A 69 16.85 -16.80 1.58
N ALA A 70 17.71 -16.90 0.57
CA ALA A 70 17.76 -15.95 -0.55
C ALA A 70 16.44 -15.89 -1.33
N TRP A 71 15.83 -17.05 -1.61
CA TRP A 71 14.51 -17.11 -2.26
C TRP A 71 13.39 -16.56 -1.38
N LEU A 72 13.38 -16.85 -0.08
CA LEU A 72 12.42 -16.27 0.86
C LEU A 72 12.56 -14.75 0.93
N LEU A 73 13.79 -14.23 0.93
CA LEU A 73 14.06 -12.80 0.91
C LEU A 73 13.61 -12.15 -0.40
N ALA A 74 13.86 -12.80 -1.54
CA ALA A 74 13.37 -12.35 -2.84
C ALA A 74 11.84 -12.32 -2.88
N LEU A 75 11.18 -13.36 -2.36
CA LEU A 75 9.72 -13.43 -2.26
C LEU A 75 9.15 -12.34 -1.36
N ALA A 76 9.78 -12.07 -0.21
CA ALA A 76 9.38 -11.00 0.69
C ALA A 76 9.42 -9.63 -0.01
N ARG A 77 10.50 -9.33 -0.75
CA ARG A 77 10.59 -8.09 -1.53
C ARG A 77 9.55 -8.01 -2.65
N LEU A 78 9.34 -9.09 -3.40
CA LEU A 78 8.32 -9.12 -4.46
C LEU A 78 6.91 -8.94 -3.91
N THR A 79 6.63 -9.44 -2.71
CA THR A 79 5.32 -9.24 -2.07
C THR A 79 5.07 -7.76 -1.80
N VAL A 80 6.05 -7.06 -1.22
CA VAL A 80 5.94 -5.61 -0.95
C VAL A 80 5.83 -4.82 -2.27
N ALA A 81 6.69 -5.14 -3.25
CA ALA A 81 6.62 -4.52 -4.58
C ALA A 81 5.27 -4.79 -5.27
N GLY A 82 4.70 -5.98 -5.09
CA GLY A 82 3.38 -6.36 -5.60
C GLY A 82 2.25 -5.52 -5.02
N PHE A 83 2.26 -5.24 -3.72
CA PHE A 83 1.27 -4.34 -3.11
C PHE A 83 1.43 -2.88 -3.60
N PHE A 84 2.66 -2.40 -3.78
CA PHE A 84 2.90 -1.08 -4.39
C PHE A 84 2.43 -1.02 -5.85
N ALA A 85 2.69 -2.08 -6.63
CA ALA A 85 2.21 -2.19 -8.00
C ALA A 85 0.68 -2.25 -8.05
N MET A 86 0.05 -3.01 -7.14
CA MET A 86 -1.41 -3.04 -7.00
C MET A 86 -1.96 -1.64 -6.69
N PHE A 87 -1.38 -0.91 -5.74
CA PHE A 87 -1.74 0.47 -5.45
C PHE A 87 -1.64 1.37 -6.71
N LEU A 88 -0.54 1.26 -7.47
CA LEU A 88 -0.37 1.98 -8.73
C LEU A 88 -1.47 1.63 -9.75
N VAL A 89 -1.77 0.36 -9.95
CA VAL A 89 -2.84 -0.07 -10.88
C VAL A 89 -4.19 0.49 -10.41
N LEU A 90 -4.49 0.43 -9.12
CA LEU A 90 -5.75 0.92 -8.56
C LEU A 90 -5.92 2.44 -8.72
N ILE A 91 -4.83 3.22 -8.65
CA ILE A 91 -4.90 4.67 -8.81
C ILE A 91 -4.91 5.10 -10.28
N LEU A 92 -4.19 4.39 -11.15
CA LEU A 92 -4.06 4.69 -12.58
C LEU A 92 -5.25 4.20 -13.42
N VAL A 93 -5.86 3.05 -13.06
CA VAL A 93 -6.93 2.42 -13.86
C VAL A 93 -8.31 2.89 -13.37
N PRO A 94 -9.03 3.76 -14.14
CA PRO A 94 -10.29 4.35 -13.69
C PRO A 94 -11.41 3.32 -13.48
N ARG A 95 -11.32 2.18 -14.16
CA ARG A 95 -12.29 1.07 -14.09
C ARG A 95 -12.21 0.31 -12.76
N VAL A 96 -11.02 0.19 -12.18
CA VAL A 96 -10.79 -0.57 -10.93
C VAL A 96 -10.89 0.32 -9.70
N ARG A 97 -10.58 1.62 -9.84
CA ARG A 97 -10.65 2.62 -8.77
C ARG A 97 -12.02 2.72 -8.07
N ARG A 98 -13.12 2.39 -8.75
CA ARG A 98 -14.47 2.45 -8.16
C ARG A 98 -14.83 1.24 -7.28
N MET A 99 -14.12 0.12 -7.43
CA MET A 99 -14.46 -1.16 -6.79
C MET A 99 -13.53 -1.52 -5.64
N ALA A 100 -12.35 -0.87 -5.54
CA ALA A 100 -11.28 -1.32 -4.66
C ALA A 100 -10.66 -0.19 -3.85
N GLY A 101 -10.36 -0.51 -2.59
CA GLY A 101 -9.66 0.33 -1.65
C GLY A 101 -8.17 0.41 -1.95
N TYR A 102 -7.74 1.50 -2.58
CA TYR A 102 -6.31 1.74 -2.86
C TYR A 102 -5.52 2.09 -1.60
N VAL A 103 -6.19 2.61 -0.56
CA VAL A 103 -5.57 3.01 0.71
C VAL A 103 -5.09 1.78 1.47
N GLU A 104 -5.83 0.69 1.37
CA GLU A 104 -5.58 -0.61 2.00
C GLU A 104 -4.36 -1.29 1.36
N ALA A 105 -4.26 -1.28 0.03
CA ALA A 105 -3.08 -1.78 -0.67
C ALA A 105 -1.82 -0.98 -0.26
N LEU A 106 -1.94 0.35 -0.18
CA LEU A 106 -0.83 1.21 0.23
C LEU A 106 -0.43 0.99 1.70
N SER A 107 -1.39 0.83 2.61
CA SER A 107 -1.09 0.60 4.03
C SER A 107 -0.43 -0.75 4.27
N ILE A 108 -0.84 -1.80 3.55
CA ILE A 108 -0.19 -3.12 3.59
C ILE A 108 1.25 -3.03 3.06
N ALA A 109 1.45 -2.33 1.93
CA ALA A 109 2.78 -2.12 1.36
C ALA A 109 3.71 -1.38 2.35
N LEU A 110 3.22 -0.31 2.98
CA LEU A 110 3.97 0.46 3.97
C LEU A 110 4.28 -0.36 5.22
N GLY A 111 3.34 -1.15 5.73
CA GLY A 111 3.55 -2.00 6.90
C GLY A 111 4.61 -3.08 6.65
N LEU A 112 4.43 -3.86 5.59
CA LEU A 112 5.35 -4.95 5.24
C LEU A 112 6.72 -4.42 4.82
N GLY A 113 6.77 -3.36 4.00
CA GLY A 113 8.01 -2.73 3.58
C GLY A 113 8.80 -2.17 4.76
N SER A 114 8.13 -1.47 5.68
CA SER A 114 8.79 -0.90 6.85
C SER A 114 9.33 -2.00 7.77
N ALA A 115 8.57 -3.07 7.99
CA ALA A 115 9.06 -4.22 8.76
C ALA A 115 10.29 -4.87 8.12
N LEU A 116 10.28 -5.06 6.79
CA LEU A 116 11.40 -5.65 6.06
C LEU A 116 12.66 -4.77 6.13
N CYS A 117 12.53 -3.46 5.88
CA CYS A 117 13.64 -2.52 5.98
C CYS A 117 14.18 -2.42 7.41
N PHE A 118 13.29 -2.39 8.40
CA PHE A 118 13.69 -2.32 9.81
C PHE A 118 14.48 -3.56 10.25
N PHE A 119 14.00 -4.76 9.89
CA PHE A 119 14.71 -6.00 10.19
C PHE A 119 16.06 -6.08 9.49
N SER A 120 16.11 -5.70 8.20
CA SER A 120 17.34 -5.66 7.41
C SER A 120 18.34 -4.64 7.97
N MET A 121 17.85 -3.50 8.47
CA MET A 121 18.65 -2.50 9.16
C MET A 121 19.24 -3.03 10.48
N ILE A 122 18.46 -3.78 11.28
CA ILE A 122 18.97 -4.41 12.51
C ILE A 122 20.09 -5.42 12.17
N MET A 123 19.90 -6.26 11.17
CA MET A 123 20.92 -7.21 10.71
C MET A 123 22.19 -6.48 10.26
N ALA A 124 22.05 -5.40 9.47
CA ALA A 124 23.19 -4.58 9.06
C ALA A 124 23.91 -3.91 10.23
N ALA A 125 23.18 -3.45 11.24
CA ALA A 125 23.77 -2.91 12.47
C ALA A 125 24.57 -3.96 13.25
N LYS A 126 24.10 -5.22 13.28
CA LYS A 126 24.76 -6.32 13.99
C LYS A 126 26.04 -6.77 13.30
N VAL A 127 26.06 -6.78 11.97
CA VAL A 127 27.23 -7.18 11.17
C VAL A 127 28.25 -6.04 11.02
N GLY A 128 27.83 -4.78 11.23
CA GLY A 128 28.71 -3.62 11.09
C GLY A 128 28.81 -3.06 9.67
N GLU A 129 27.93 -3.51 8.76
CA GLU A 129 27.89 -3.07 7.37
C GLU A 129 27.21 -1.70 7.23
N THR A 130 27.99 -0.64 7.42
CA THR A 130 27.49 0.76 7.42
C THR A 130 26.83 1.18 6.11
N GLN A 131 27.24 0.60 4.98
CA GLN A 131 26.63 0.89 3.68
C GLN A 131 25.24 0.28 3.54
N ALA A 132 25.07 -0.99 3.92
CA ALA A 132 23.77 -1.67 3.94
C ALA A 132 22.84 -1.05 4.99
N LEU A 133 23.38 -0.68 6.16
CA LEU A 133 22.65 0.03 7.20
C LEU A 133 22.04 1.33 6.66
N ARG A 134 22.85 2.16 6.00
CA ARG A 134 22.39 3.44 5.44
C ARG A 134 21.32 3.23 4.38
N LEU A 135 21.48 2.22 3.51
CA LEU A 135 20.48 1.90 2.50
C LEU A 135 19.13 1.58 3.14
N HIS A 136 19.08 0.61 4.06
CA HIS A 136 17.83 0.22 4.70
C HIS A 136 17.25 1.31 5.59
N ALA A 137 18.09 2.16 6.21
CA ALA A 137 17.63 3.32 6.94
C ALA A 137 16.97 4.36 6.02
N THR A 138 17.52 4.61 4.83
CA THR A 138 16.92 5.54 3.86
C THR A 138 15.61 4.98 3.29
N GLU A 139 15.55 3.68 2.98
CA GLU A 139 14.32 3.03 2.53
C GLU A 139 13.24 3.08 3.62
N LEU A 140 13.60 2.78 4.87
CA LEU A 140 12.70 2.86 6.01
C LEU A 140 12.19 4.29 6.23
N LEU A 141 13.05 5.30 6.09
CA LEU A 141 12.67 6.71 6.24
C LEU A 141 11.68 7.14 5.15
N MET A 142 11.87 6.71 3.90
CA MET A 142 10.92 6.98 2.81
C MET A 142 9.54 6.35 3.07
N LEU A 143 9.53 5.10 3.55
CA LEU A 143 8.30 4.39 3.90
C LEU A 143 7.59 5.04 5.09
N LEU A 144 8.30 5.28 6.19
CA LEU A 144 7.76 5.93 7.39
C LEU A 144 7.28 7.35 7.09
N GLY A 145 8.00 8.13 6.28
CA GLY A 145 7.57 9.47 5.88
C GLY A 145 6.19 9.45 5.21
N THR A 146 5.96 8.47 4.35
CA THR A 146 4.65 8.29 3.69
C THR A 146 3.57 7.82 4.68
N ALA A 147 3.91 6.90 5.59
CA ALA A 147 3.01 6.45 6.64
C ALA A 147 2.61 7.59 7.59
N ILE A 148 3.54 8.47 7.96
CA ILE A 148 3.28 9.64 8.80
C ILE A 148 2.35 10.62 8.08
N VAL A 149 2.59 10.90 6.80
CA VAL A 149 1.67 11.75 6.02
C VAL A 149 0.27 11.15 5.96
N MET A 150 0.15 9.83 5.79
CA MET A 150 -1.14 9.13 5.86
C MET A 150 -1.84 9.27 7.22
N LEU A 151 -1.09 9.22 8.32
CA LEU A 151 -1.62 9.34 9.68
C LEU A 151 -2.08 10.77 10.00
N VAL A 152 -1.35 11.78 9.50
CA VAL A 152 -1.63 13.20 9.78
C VAL A 152 -2.74 13.73 8.88
N GLU A 153 -2.85 13.25 7.64
CA GLU A 153 -3.98 13.61 6.79
C GLU A 153 -5.29 13.06 7.36
N LYS A 154 -6.24 13.97 7.66
CA LYS A 154 -7.59 13.58 8.05
C LYS A 154 -8.16 12.58 7.04
N PRO A 155 -8.72 11.43 7.49
CA PRO A 155 -9.44 10.52 6.62
C PRO A 155 -10.50 11.33 5.90
N ALA A 156 -10.51 11.27 4.56
CA ALA A 156 -11.67 11.73 3.81
C ALA A 156 -12.85 10.94 4.39
N MET A 157 -13.74 11.63 5.11
CA MET A 157 -14.99 11.06 5.61
C MET A 157 -15.58 10.30 4.43
N GLN A 158 -15.53 8.97 4.49
CA GLN A 158 -16.23 8.14 3.51
C GLN A 158 -17.66 8.62 3.63
N ALA A 159 -18.14 9.29 2.58
CA ALA A 159 -19.54 9.66 2.51
C ALA A 159 -20.29 8.35 2.74
N ALA A 160 -20.89 8.23 3.92
CA ALA A 160 -21.73 7.10 4.25
C ALA A 160 -22.67 6.90 3.06
N PRO A 161 -22.97 5.65 2.65
CA PRO A 161 -24.05 5.46 1.70
C PRO A 161 -25.23 6.23 2.26
N SER A 162 -25.66 7.25 1.53
CA SER A 162 -26.89 7.95 1.84
C SER A 162 -27.95 6.86 1.79
N SER A 163 -28.32 6.37 2.97
CA SER A 163 -29.43 5.47 3.17
C SER A 163 -30.64 6.26 2.70
N ALA A 164 -30.99 6.04 1.44
CA ALA A 164 -32.22 6.52 0.88
C ALA A 164 -33.37 5.98 1.74
N SER A 165 -34.27 6.91 2.04
CA SER A 165 -35.68 6.74 2.44
C SER A 165 -35.98 6.14 3.82
N VAL A 166 -36.36 7.01 4.75
CA VAL A 166 -37.78 7.15 5.13
C VAL A 166 -38.09 8.63 5.31
N GLN A 167 -38.64 9.29 4.29
CA GLN A 167 -39.40 10.51 4.50
C GLN A 167 -40.82 10.08 4.94
N PRO A 168 -41.33 10.53 6.10
CA PRO A 168 -42.75 10.39 6.38
C PRO A 168 -43.48 11.34 5.43
N LYS A 169 -44.15 10.76 4.44
CA LYS A 169 -45.01 11.47 3.49
C LYS A 169 -46.03 12.28 4.29
N ALA A 170 -45.90 13.59 4.20
CA ALA A 170 -46.75 14.57 4.85
C ALA A 170 -48.23 14.28 4.58
N MET A 171 -49.01 14.22 5.65
CA MET A 171 -50.45 14.31 5.65
C MET A 171 -50.85 15.76 5.36
N VAL A 172 -51.14 16.09 4.10
CA VAL A 172 -51.94 17.28 3.74
C VAL A 172 -52.86 16.93 2.55
N SER A 173 -54.11 17.31 2.75
CA SER A 173 -55.38 17.05 2.07
C SER A 173 -55.50 17.40 0.58
N ALA A 174 -56.39 16.69 -0.14
CA ALA A 174 -57.46 17.29 -0.99
C ALA A 174 -58.42 16.25 -1.62
N THR A 175 -59.64 16.17 -1.06
CA THR A 175 -60.97 16.21 -1.71
C THR A 175 -61.35 15.38 -2.97
N ALA A 176 -62.27 14.41 -2.74
CA ALA A 176 -63.59 14.12 -3.39
C ALA A 176 -63.69 13.78 -4.92
N PRO A 177 -64.75 13.06 -5.42
CA PRO A 177 -66.10 12.91 -4.84
C PRO A 177 -66.72 11.50 -4.84
N GLY A 178 -67.63 11.26 -3.89
CA GLY A 178 -68.51 10.08 -3.82
C GLY A 178 -69.95 10.53 -3.64
N ALA A 179 -70.85 9.93 -4.42
CA ALA A 179 -72.23 10.34 -4.62
C ALA A 179 -73.22 9.90 -3.52
N ALA A 180 -74.35 10.63 -3.48
CA ALA A 180 -75.70 10.27 -3.03
C ALA A 180 -75.99 10.14 -1.52
N ALA A 181 -76.81 11.05 -0.98
CA ALA A 181 -78.23 10.80 -0.66
C ALA A 181 -78.86 11.94 0.19
N SER A 182 -80.07 12.36 -0.21
CA SER A 182 -81.24 12.89 0.54
C SER A 182 -81.03 13.37 1.99
N VAL A 183 -81.55 14.52 2.44
CA VAL A 183 -82.97 14.69 2.84
C VAL A 183 -83.31 16.19 3.03
N LYS A 184 -84.51 16.57 2.55
CA LYS A 184 -85.24 17.81 2.82
C LYS A 184 -85.55 18.00 4.32
N PHE A 185 -85.47 19.22 4.83
CA PHE A 185 -86.60 20.05 5.29
C PHE A 185 -86.12 21.49 5.48
#